data_AF-A0A2E1XED4-F1
#
_entry.id   AF-A0A2E1XED4-F1
#
_cell.length_a   1.000
_cell.length_b   1.000
_cell.length_c   1.000
_cell.angle_alpha   90.00
_cell.angle_beta   90.00
_cell.angle_gamma   90.00
#
_symmetry.space_group_name_H-M   'P 1'
#
loop_
_entity.id
_entity.type
_entity.pdbx_description
1 polymer ?
#
loop_
_entity_poly.entity_id
_entity_poly.type
_entity_poly.pdbx_seq_one_letter_code
_entity_poly.pdbx_strand_id
1 'polypeptide(L)'
;MLVRRFIFLALAALTLGGISAATAQDLETYRQRQADLETLAGLFGELHHLRRTCDPRFEADTWRDRMKKLIELEEPQETEQQALVQAFNTGYRDAQRRYPRCDRRARDYAASRAAQGEPVIARLTAPLHAEEEEETLAPSPYVITPETE
;
A
#
# COMPACT_ATOMS: atom_id res chain seq x y z
N MET A 1 17.04 25.91 -56.48
CA MET A 1 17.45 26.17 -55.08
C MET A 1 16.31 26.12 -54.04
N LEU A 2 15.02 25.96 -54.42
CA LEU A 2 13.92 25.86 -53.44
C LEU A 2 13.62 24.44 -52.93
N VAL A 3 13.82 23.39 -53.74
CA VAL A 3 13.46 22.01 -53.33
C VAL A 3 14.41 21.44 -52.27
N ARG A 4 15.65 21.93 -52.23
CA ARG A 4 16.71 21.47 -51.31
C ARG A 4 16.55 22.04 -49.88
N ARG A 5 15.72 23.08 -49.70
CA ARG A 5 15.42 23.67 -48.38
C ARG A 5 14.33 22.92 -47.62
N PHE A 6 13.42 22.22 -48.32
CA PHE A 6 12.34 21.46 -47.67
C PHE A 6 12.81 20.10 -47.11
N ILE A 7 13.89 19.53 -47.66
CA ILE A 7 14.44 18.27 -47.16
C ILE A 7 15.11 18.44 -45.78
N PHE A 8 15.66 19.62 -45.48
CA PHE A 8 16.27 19.89 -44.17
C PHE A 8 15.26 20.17 -43.04
N LEU A 9 14.00 20.53 -43.36
CA LEU A 9 12.97 20.74 -42.34
C LEU A 9 12.21 19.45 -41.97
N ALA A 10 12.25 18.42 -42.82
CA ALA A 10 11.64 17.12 -42.51
C ALA A 10 12.52 16.24 -41.59
N LEU A 11 13.80 16.56 -41.42
CA LEU A 11 14.74 15.76 -40.61
C LEU A 11 14.95 16.27 -39.18
N ALA A 12 14.36 17.42 -38.82
CA ALA A 12 14.43 17.98 -37.46
C ALA A 12 13.21 17.61 -36.58
N ALA A 13 12.17 16.99 -37.16
CA ALA A 13 10.95 16.65 -36.43
C ALA A 13 10.93 15.21 -35.88
N LEU A 14 12.02 14.44 -36.04
CA LEU A 14 12.07 13.02 -35.69
C LEU A 14 12.99 12.70 -34.49
N THR A 15 13.20 13.65 -33.57
CA THR A 15 14.03 13.44 -32.37
C THR A 15 13.35 13.74 -31.03
N LEU A 16 12.04 14.03 -31.00
CA LEU A 16 11.30 14.30 -29.75
C LEU A 16 10.37 13.15 -29.29
N GLY A 17 10.68 11.90 -29.64
CA GLY A 17 9.81 10.73 -29.37
C GLY A 17 10.22 9.82 -28.21
N GLY A 18 11.25 10.17 -27.43
CA GLY A 18 11.84 9.28 -26.42
C GLY A 18 11.71 9.81 -24.99
N ILE A 19 10.53 10.27 -24.57
CA ILE A 19 10.30 10.53 -23.14
C ILE A 19 9.91 9.19 -22.51
N SER A 20 10.83 8.61 -21.75
CA SER A 20 10.72 7.33 -21.08
C SER A 20 9.45 7.24 -20.22
N ALA A 21 8.40 6.59 -20.74
CA ALA A 21 7.18 6.30 -19.99
C ALA A 21 7.43 5.36 -18.77
N ALA A 22 8.55 4.63 -18.78
CA ALA A 22 8.90 3.66 -17.75
C ALA A 22 9.15 4.26 -16.36
N THR A 23 9.73 5.46 -16.25
CA THR A 23 10.06 6.06 -14.94
C THR A 23 8.88 6.78 -14.29
N ALA A 24 7.96 7.30 -15.09
CA ALA A 24 6.77 7.99 -14.58
C ALA A 24 5.77 7.01 -13.95
N GLN A 25 5.60 5.83 -14.56
CA GLN A 25 4.72 4.75 -14.07
C GLN A 25 5.18 4.18 -12.72
N ASP A 26 6.50 4.00 -12.57
CA ASP A 26 7.11 3.43 -11.36
C ASP A 26 6.98 4.36 -10.15
N LEU A 27 7.27 5.66 -10.36
CA LEU A 27 7.11 6.67 -9.33
C LEU A 27 5.65 6.82 -8.85
N GLU A 28 4.69 6.72 -9.77
CA GLU A 28 3.27 6.79 -9.40
C GLU A 28 2.84 5.57 -8.59
N THR A 29 3.26 4.38 -9.01
CA THR A 29 3.02 3.12 -8.27
C THR A 29 3.58 3.22 -6.85
N TYR A 30 4.80 3.71 -6.70
CA TYR A 30 5.44 3.93 -5.41
C TYR A 30 4.65 4.89 -4.52
N ARG A 31 4.25 6.05 -5.05
CA ARG A 31 3.46 7.04 -4.30
C ARG A 31 2.11 6.49 -3.85
N GLN A 32 1.43 5.75 -4.73
CA GLN A 32 0.16 5.12 -4.40
C GLN A 32 0.33 4.08 -3.28
N ARG A 33 1.41 3.29 -3.32
CA ARG A 33 1.74 2.34 -2.25
C ARG A 33 1.99 3.06 -0.92
N GLN A 34 2.79 4.14 -0.92
CA GLN A 34 3.03 4.93 0.30
C GLN A 34 1.73 5.52 0.86
N ALA A 35 0.85 6.05 0.00
CA ALA A 35 -0.46 6.55 0.42
C ALA A 35 -1.36 5.47 1.03
N ASP A 36 -1.32 4.24 0.49
CA ASP A 36 -2.07 3.10 1.05
C ASP A 36 -1.49 2.66 2.41
N LEU A 37 -0.17 2.68 2.59
CA LEU A 37 0.47 2.42 3.88
C LEU A 37 0.10 3.47 4.94
N GLU A 38 0.14 4.76 4.59
CA GLU A 38 -0.31 5.83 5.50
C GLU A 38 -1.79 5.70 5.85
N THR A 39 -2.63 5.33 4.87
CA THR A 39 -4.07 5.07 5.09
C THR A 39 -4.25 3.93 6.08
N LEU A 40 -3.53 2.81 5.90
CA LEU A 40 -3.58 1.66 6.81
C LEU A 40 -3.09 2.02 8.21
N ALA A 41 -2.01 2.80 8.33
CA ALA A 41 -1.49 3.28 9.60
C ALA A 41 -2.51 4.14 10.36
N GLY A 42 -3.19 5.05 9.65
CA GLY A 42 -4.29 5.84 10.21
C GLY A 42 -5.43 4.96 10.74
N LEU A 43 -5.81 3.92 9.99
CA LEU A 43 -6.82 2.95 10.42
C LEU A 43 -6.44 2.21 11.69
N PHE A 44 -5.19 1.76 11.79
CA PHE A 44 -4.67 1.15 13.01
C PHE A 44 -4.72 2.10 14.20
N GLY A 45 -4.44 3.39 13.98
CA GLY A 45 -4.56 4.43 15.00
C GLY A 45 -5.98 4.55 15.55
N GLU A 46 -6.97 4.69 14.66
CA GLU A 46 -8.38 4.78 15.04
C GLU A 46 -8.84 3.52 15.81
N LEU A 47 -8.52 2.33 15.28
CA LEU A 47 -8.88 1.05 15.88
C LEU A 47 -8.21 0.86 17.24
N HIS A 48 -6.96 1.30 17.42
CA HIS A 48 -6.26 1.24 18.70
C HIS A 48 -7.01 2.00 19.79
N HIS A 49 -7.49 3.23 19.51
CA HIS A 49 -8.29 3.98 20.47
C HIS A 49 -9.63 3.28 20.78
N LEU A 50 -10.35 2.88 19.74
CA LEU A 50 -11.71 2.32 19.87
C LEU A 50 -11.68 1.00 20.64
N ARG A 51 -10.76 0.09 20.32
CA ARG A 51 -10.66 -1.21 20.99
C ARG A 51 -10.12 -1.10 22.42
N ARG A 52 -9.20 -0.18 22.70
CA ARG A 52 -8.85 0.16 24.09
C ARG A 52 -10.04 0.66 24.90
N THR A 53 -10.90 1.45 24.28
CA THR A 53 -12.05 2.06 24.97
C THR A 53 -13.19 1.07 25.15
N CYS A 54 -13.43 0.20 24.17
CA CYS A 54 -14.55 -0.74 24.17
C CYS A 54 -14.25 -2.13 24.71
N ASP A 55 -13.04 -2.65 24.49
CA ASP A 55 -12.65 -4.03 24.82
C ASP A 55 -11.21 -4.08 25.42
N PRO A 56 -10.92 -3.31 26.50
CA PRO A 56 -9.57 -3.09 27.03
C PRO A 56 -8.83 -4.35 27.49
N ARG A 57 -9.53 -5.45 27.77
CA ARG A 57 -8.93 -6.70 28.26
C ARG A 57 -8.37 -7.60 27.17
N PHE A 58 -8.79 -7.39 25.92
CA PHE A 58 -8.54 -8.35 24.83
C PHE A 58 -7.71 -7.76 23.70
N GLU A 59 -7.89 -6.47 23.38
CA GLU A 59 -7.33 -5.89 22.15
C GLU A 59 -6.62 -4.55 22.35
N ALA A 60 -6.31 -4.18 23.60
CA ALA A 60 -5.74 -2.86 23.90
C ALA A 60 -4.43 -2.60 23.13
N ASP A 61 -3.53 -3.57 23.04
CA ASP A 61 -2.21 -3.39 22.42
C ASP A 61 -2.10 -3.98 21.01
N THR A 62 -3.04 -4.83 20.59
CA THR A 62 -2.98 -5.56 19.32
C THR A 62 -2.78 -4.65 18.10
N TRP A 63 -3.46 -3.50 18.07
CA TRP A 63 -3.36 -2.56 16.95
C TRP A 63 -2.04 -1.78 16.92
N ARG A 64 -1.47 -1.51 18.10
CA ARG A 64 -0.13 -0.93 18.20
C ARG A 64 0.92 -1.93 17.72
N ASP A 65 0.76 -3.21 18.06
CA ASP A 65 1.69 -4.25 17.62
C ASP A 65 1.58 -4.52 16.11
N ARG A 66 0.37 -4.46 15.54
CA ARG A 66 0.19 -4.46 14.07
C ARG A 66 0.90 -3.28 13.40
N MET A 67 0.82 -2.08 13.98
CA MET A 67 1.56 -0.91 13.47
C MET A 67 3.08 -1.11 13.52
N LYS A 68 3.61 -1.68 14.61
CA LYS A 68 5.03 -2.03 14.69
C LYS A 68 5.42 -3.05 13.62
N LYS A 69 4.60 -4.08 13.43
CA LYS A 69 4.87 -5.11 12.43
C LYS A 69 4.81 -4.56 11.01
N LEU A 70 3.93 -3.60 10.73
CA LEU A 70 3.88 -2.91 9.44
C LEU A 70 5.21 -2.19 9.16
N ILE A 71 5.73 -1.41 10.12
CA ILE A 71 7.01 -0.71 9.97
C ILE A 71 8.16 -1.71 9.81
N GLU A 72 8.15 -2.80 10.56
CA GLU A 72 9.15 -3.86 10.47
C GLU A 72 9.18 -4.52 9.09
N LEU A 73 8.01 -4.79 8.50
CA LEU A 73 7.90 -5.46 7.21
C LEU A 73 8.22 -4.55 6.02
N GLU A 74 7.80 -3.29 6.07
CA GLU A 74 8.00 -2.36 4.95
C GLU A 74 9.39 -1.71 4.96
N GLU A 75 10.14 -1.82 6.07
CA GLU A 75 11.47 -1.20 6.26
C GLU A 75 11.59 0.22 5.65
N PRO A 76 10.68 1.15 6.01
CA PRO A 76 10.56 2.44 5.34
C PRO A 76 11.77 3.34 5.58
N GLN A 77 12.01 4.28 4.67
CA GLN A 77 12.97 5.36 4.93
C GLN A 77 12.50 6.21 6.11
N GLU A 78 13.42 6.93 6.76
CA GLU A 78 13.12 7.67 7.99
C GLU A 78 11.92 8.62 7.84
N THR A 79 11.82 9.34 6.72
CA THR A 79 10.73 10.28 6.45
C THR A 79 9.39 9.58 6.26
N GLU A 80 9.39 8.39 5.64
CA GLU A 80 8.19 7.58 5.44
C GLU A 80 7.75 6.95 6.76
N GLN A 81 8.70 6.44 7.55
CA GLN A 81 8.42 5.96 8.89
C GLN A 81 7.76 7.04 9.76
N GLN A 82 8.26 8.28 9.69
CA GLN A 82 7.66 9.43 10.37
C GLN A 82 6.22 9.69 9.87
N ALA A 83 5.98 9.61 8.56
CA ALA A 83 4.65 9.77 7.98
C ALA A 83 3.68 8.69 8.48
N LEU A 84 4.10 7.42 8.51
CA LEU A 84 3.31 6.31 9.04
C LEU A 84 2.96 6.51 10.52
N VAL A 85 3.95 6.90 11.35
CA VAL A 85 3.73 7.20 12.77
C VAL A 85 2.78 8.40 12.95
N GLN A 86 2.92 9.43 12.12
CA GLN A 86 2.04 10.60 12.14
C GLN A 86 0.60 10.24 11.76
N ALA A 87 0.41 9.41 10.73
CA ALA A 87 -0.90 8.94 10.30
C ALA A 87 -1.58 8.14 11.42
N PHE A 88 -0.87 7.19 12.04
CA PHE A 88 -1.36 6.43 13.20
C PHE A 88 -1.78 7.37 14.35
N ASN A 89 -0.92 8.30 14.74
CA ASN A 89 -1.21 9.22 15.84
C ASN A 89 -2.40 10.14 15.52
N THR A 90 -2.56 10.54 14.26
CA THR A 90 -3.68 11.36 13.81
C THR A 90 -4.99 10.57 13.91
N GLY A 91 -5.05 9.37 13.34
CA GLY A 91 -6.21 8.48 13.45
C GLY A 91 -6.59 8.19 14.91
N TYR A 92 -5.61 7.91 15.76
CA TYR A 92 -5.83 7.71 17.20
C TYR A 92 -6.50 8.92 17.85
N ARG A 93 -5.95 10.12 17.65
CA ARG A 93 -6.48 11.36 18.25
C ARG A 93 -7.86 11.68 17.70
N ASP A 94 -8.13 11.40 16.43
CA ASP A 94 -9.41 11.67 15.79
C ASP A 94 -10.51 10.78 16.34
N ALA A 95 -10.25 9.48 16.46
CA ALA A 95 -11.14 8.54 17.12
C ALA A 95 -11.34 8.91 18.61
N GLN A 96 -10.28 9.35 19.29
CA GLN A 96 -10.34 9.78 20.69
C GLN A 96 -11.27 10.98 20.90
N ARG A 97 -11.16 12.01 20.05
CA ARG A 97 -12.05 13.18 20.12
C ARG A 97 -13.50 12.82 19.82
N ARG A 98 -13.74 11.90 18.87
CA ARG A 98 -15.08 11.52 18.44
C ARG A 98 -15.77 10.54 19.40
N TYR A 99 -15.02 9.61 19.98
CA TYR A 99 -15.53 8.52 20.81
C TYR A 99 -14.73 8.39 22.12
N PRO A 100 -14.85 9.35 23.06
CA PRO A 100 -14.10 9.32 24.32
C PRO A 100 -14.54 8.20 25.28
N ARG A 101 -15.68 7.55 25.03
CA ARG A 101 -16.23 6.44 25.80
C ARG A 101 -16.78 5.38 24.86
N CYS A 102 -16.93 4.15 25.35
CA CYS A 102 -17.54 3.11 24.55
C CYS A 102 -19.06 3.23 24.59
N ASP A 103 -19.65 3.36 23.41
CA ASP A 103 -21.09 3.23 23.17
C ASP A 103 -21.32 2.38 21.90
N ARG A 104 -22.59 2.22 21.51
CA ARG A 104 -22.93 1.46 20.29
C ARG A 104 -22.29 2.08 19.05
N ARG A 105 -22.28 3.41 18.92
CA ARG A 105 -21.74 4.10 17.74
C ARG A 105 -20.23 3.91 17.63
N ALA A 106 -19.51 3.88 18.75
CA ALA A 106 -18.08 3.59 18.77
C ALA A 106 -17.78 2.17 18.27
N ARG A 107 -18.58 1.18 18.68
CA ARG A 107 -18.44 -0.21 18.21
C ARG A 107 -18.74 -0.33 16.71
N ASP A 108 -19.83 0.28 16.25
CA ASP A 108 -20.21 0.30 14.83
C ASP A 108 -19.12 0.98 13.98
N TYR A 109 -18.57 2.10 14.47
CA TYR A 109 -17.48 2.80 13.80
C TYR A 109 -16.20 1.96 13.74
N ALA A 110 -15.84 1.25 14.81
CA ALA A 110 -14.70 0.34 14.81
C ALA A 110 -14.87 -0.79 13.78
N ALA A 111 -16.07 -1.38 13.68
CA ALA A 111 -16.36 -2.39 12.66
C ALA A 111 -16.25 -1.81 11.24
N SER A 112 -16.77 -0.60 11.02
CA SER A 112 -16.64 0.11 9.75
C SER A 112 -15.18 0.42 9.40
N ARG A 113 -14.34 0.78 10.38
CA ARG A 113 -12.92 1.04 10.13
C ARG A 113 -12.15 -0.20 9.77
N ALA A 114 -12.43 -1.33 10.42
CA ALA A 114 -11.85 -2.61 10.05
C ALA A 114 -12.21 -2.98 8.61
N ALA A 115 -13.50 -2.89 8.25
CA ALA A 115 -13.97 -3.19 6.89
C ALA A 115 -13.35 -2.29 5.82
N GLN A 116 -13.07 -1.02 6.13
CA GLN A 116 -12.38 -0.11 5.21
C GLN A 116 -10.89 -0.41 5.05
N GLY A 117 -10.27 -1.18 5.96
CA GLY A 117 -8.89 -1.64 5.81
C GLY A 117 -8.73 -2.74 4.77
N GLU A 118 -9.74 -3.59 4.59
CA GLU A 118 -9.73 -4.70 3.63
C GLU A 118 -9.31 -4.29 2.21
N PRO A 119 -9.92 -3.28 1.55
CA PRO A 119 -9.49 -2.88 0.21
C PRO A 119 -8.10 -2.24 0.17
N VAL A 120 -7.61 -1.67 1.28
CA VAL A 120 -6.26 -1.09 1.37
C VAL A 120 -5.23 -2.22 1.42
N ILE A 121 -5.46 -3.22 2.27
CA ILE A 121 -4.62 -4.41 2.39
C ILE A 121 -4.58 -5.14 1.04
N ALA A 122 -5.72 -5.33 0.39
CA ALA A 122 -5.79 -5.98 -0.92
C ALA A 122 -4.92 -5.29 -1.99
N ARG A 123 -4.86 -3.95 -1.99
CA ARG A 123 -3.97 -3.22 -2.92
C ARG A 123 -2.50 -3.38 -2.57
N LEU A 124 -2.17 -3.37 -1.28
CA LEU A 124 -0.79 -3.53 -0.81
C LEU A 124 -0.21 -4.92 -1.10
N THR A 125 -1.05 -5.96 -1.05
CA THR A 125 -0.65 -7.36 -1.28
C THR A 125 -0.87 -7.85 -2.71
N ALA A 126 -1.57 -7.11 -3.57
CA ALA A 126 -1.81 -7.51 -4.96
C ALA A 126 -0.55 -7.95 -5.73
N PRO A 127 0.62 -7.29 -5.59
CA PRO A 127 1.84 -7.74 -6.27
C PRO A 127 2.31 -9.14 -5.83
N LEU A 128 2.13 -9.48 -4.55
CA LEU A 128 2.56 -10.79 -4.01
C LEU A 128 1.75 -11.94 -4.63
N HIS A 129 0.47 -11.73 -4.89
CA HIS A 129 -0.38 -12.75 -5.52
C HIS A 129 -0.09 -12.92 -7.01
N ALA A 130 0.34 -11.85 -7.70
CA ALA A 130 0.76 -11.95 -9.09
C ALA A 130 2.04 -12.79 -9.24
N GLU A 131 2.96 -12.67 -8.29
CA GLU A 131 4.18 -13.49 -8.22
C GLU A 131 3.87 -14.97 -7.93
N GLU A 132 2.95 -15.25 -7.00
CA GLU A 132 2.49 -16.63 -6.71
C GLU A 132 1.83 -17.31 -7.93
N GLU A 133 1.03 -16.58 -8.71
CA GLU A 133 0.42 -17.09 -9.94
C GLU A 133 1.45 -17.39 -11.04
N GLU A 134 2.53 -16.60 -11.13
CA GLU A 134 3.63 -16.85 -12.07
C GLU A 134 4.48 -18.05 -11.63
N GLU A 135 4.78 -18.18 -10.34
CA GLU A 135 5.53 -19.33 -9.78
C GLU A 135 4.75 -20.64 -9.90
N THR A 136 3.42 -20.62 -9.71
CA THR A 136 2.57 -21.81 -9.88
C THR A 136 2.42 -22.24 -11.34
N LEU A 137 2.61 -21.33 -12.30
CA LEU A 137 2.63 -21.63 -13.73
C LEU A 137 4.00 -22.12 -14.22
N ALA A 138 5.07 -21.85 -13.46
CA ALA A 138 6.39 -22.39 -13.74
C ALA A 138 6.43 -23.91 -13.39
N PRO A 139 6.90 -24.78 -14.30
CA PRO A 139 7.01 -26.20 -13.99
C PRO A 139 7.96 -26.41 -12.82
N SER A 140 7.48 -27.09 -11.78
CA SER A 140 8.29 -27.41 -10.60
C SER A 140 9.56 -28.17 -11.01
N PRO A 141 10.75 -27.76 -10.55
CA PRO A 141 12.00 -28.47 -10.83
C PRO A 141 12.05 -29.86 -10.16
N TYR A 142 11.05 -30.20 -9.35
CA TYR A 142 10.90 -31.50 -8.67
C TYR A 142 9.84 -32.42 -9.31
N VAL A 143 9.35 -32.12 -10.52
CA VAL A 143 8.53 -33.10 -11.25
C VAL A 143 9.42 -34.27 -11.66
N ILE A 144 9.35 -35.36 -10.90
CA ILE A 144 9.90 -36.66 -11.29
C ILE A 144 9.08 -37.11 -12.49
N THR A 145 9.63 -36.98 -13.70
CA THR A 145 9.08 -37.66 -14.87
C THR A 145 9.22 -39.16 -14.62
N PRO A 146 8.15 -39.96 -14.69
CA PRO A 146 8.30 -41.41 -14.60
C PRO A 146 9.23 -41.86 -15.73
N GLU A 147 10.33 -42.51 -15.37
CA GLU A 147 11.21 -43.17 -16.34
C GLU A 147 10.34 -44.16 -17.13
N THR A 148 10.23 -43.92 -18.43
CA THR A 148 9.55 -44.84 -19.35
C THR A 148 10.42 -46.08 -19.49
N GLU A 149 10.01 -47.19 -18.88
CA GLU A 149 10.48 -48.55 -19.22
C GLU A 149 10.11 -48.95 -20.66
#